data_AF-A0A957LUC0-F1
#
_entry.id   AF-A0A957LUC0-F1
#
_cell.length_a   1.000
_cell.length_b   1.000
_cell.length_c   1.000
_cell.angle_alpha   90.00
_cell.angle_beta   90.00
_cell.angle_gamma   90.00
#
_symmetry.space_group_name_H-M   'P 1'
#
loop_
_entity.id
_entity.type
_entity.pdbx_description
1 polymer ?
#
loop_
_entity_poly.entity_id
_entity_poly.type
_entity_poly.pdbx_seq_one_letter_code
_entity_poly.pdbx_strand_id
1 'polypeptide(L)'
;SDVVERAWQLGAKFDGWQDIRSYDAWMQAFAEQGLDPEWYARRERKIDEVLPWEHINAGISKEFLTLDYMNSLKGAVVDDCREHCFSCGILGLFKHDRRNVPDGAWGCPALGRGKQRQPVDITPVPLYVNPDMAPELAPQYGPRVPQRAGLHEPARS
;
A
#
# COMPACT_ATOMS: atom_id res chain seq x y z
N SER A 1 -14.16 22.15 11.04
CA SER A 1 -12.72 21.95 11.25
C SER A 1 -12.08 23.31 11.16
N ASP A 2 -11.76 23.87 12.33
CA ASP A 2 -11.51 25.31 12.46
C ASP A 2 -10.19 25.72 11.78
N VAL A 3 -9.22 24.81 11.72
CA VAL A 3 -7.98 24.97 10.94
C VAL A 3 -8.26 25.06 9.44
N VAL A 4 -9.10 24.16 8.90
CA VAL A 4 -9.39 24.11 7.47
C VAL A 4 -10.11 25.37 7.02
N GLU A 5 -11.08 25.81 7.81
CA GLU A 5 -11.79 27.07 7.57
C GLU A 5 -10.81 28.25 7.62
N ARG A 6 -9.91 28.28 8.61
CA ARG A 6 -8.94 29.36 8.74
C ARG A 6 -7.93 29.39 7.60
N ALA A 7 -7.41 28.23 7.19
CA ALA A 7 -6.50 28.14 6.05
C ALA A 7 -7.17 28.67 4.76
N TRP A 8 -8.44 28.36 4.55
CA TRP A 8 -9.22 28.91 3.43
C TRP A 8 -9.37 30.43 3.51
N GLN A 9 -9.71 30.99 4.68
CA GLN A 9 -9.77 32.44 4.89
C GLN A 9 -8.42 33.15 4.63
N LEU A 10 -7.31 32.45 4.89
CA LEU A 10 -5.94 32.91 4.63
C LEU A 10 -5.51 32.72 3.16
N GLY A 11 -6.40 32.23 2.29
CA GLY A 11 -6.18 32.13 0.85
C GLY A 11 -5.73 30.75 0.35
N ALA A 12 -5.76 29.71 1.19
CA ALA A 12 -5.57 28.34 0.73
C ALA A 12 -6.73 27.90 -0.17
N LYS A 13 -6.40 27.41 -1.37
CA LYS A 13 -7.37 26.93 -2.37
C LYS A 13 -6.69 25.97 -3.34
N PHE A 14 -7.34 24.84 -3.63
CA PHE A 14 -6.87 23.85 -4.61
C PHE A 14 -5.42 23.39 -4.42
N ASP A 15 -4.98 23.28 -3.17
CA ASP A 15 -3.59 23.05 -2.76
C ASP A 15 -3.23 21.56 -2.56
N GLY A 16 -4.08 20.66 -3.05
CA GLY A 16 -3.83 19.22 -3.09
C GLY A 16 -2.76 18.79 -4.09
N TRP A 17 -2.23 19.71 -4.90
CA TRP A 17 -1.17 19.49 -5.89
C TRP A 17 -0.04 20.51 -5.68
N GLN A 18 1.20 20.10 -5.97
CA GLN A 18 2.42 20.89 -5.69
C GLN A 18 2.42 22.29 -6.31
N ASP A 19 1.61 22.52 -7.34
CA ASP A 19 1.59 23.75 -8.12
C ASP A 19 0.89 24.93 -7.42
N ILE A 20 0.08 24.67 -6.38
CA ILE A 20 -0.67 25.72 -5.63
C ILE A 20 -0.59 25.44 -4.12
N ARG A 21 0.62 25.23 -3.58
CA ARG A 21 0.78 24.93 -2.15
C ARG A 21 0.81 26.20 -1.28
N SER A 22 -0.29 26.51 -0.59
CA SER A 22 -0.36 27.62 0.37
C SER A 22 0.17 27.24 1.76
N TYR A 23 1.45 26.86 1.86
CA TYR A 23 2.05 26.36 3.11
C TYR A 23 1.95 27.36 4.27
N ASP A 24 2.26 28.63 4.03
CA ASP A 24 2.25 29.66 5.08
C ASP A 24 0.84 29.86 5.67
N ALA A 25 -0.20 29.77 4.84
CA ALA A 25 -1.59 29.85 5.28
C ALA A 25 -1.96 28.70 6.24
N TRP A 26 -1.47 27.48 5.96
CA TRP A 26 -1.66 26.34 6.86
C TRP A 26 -0.88 26.50 8.16
N MET A 27 0.40 26.88 8.10
CA MET A 27 1.21 27.07 9.30
C MET A 27 0.61 28.15 10.21
N GLN A 28 0.11 29.23 9.64
CA GLN A 28 -0.62 30.26 10.39
C GLN A 28 -1.93 29.72 10.97
N ALA A 29 -2.74 29.00 10.18
CA ALA A 29 -3.98 28.41 10.68
C ALA A 29 -3.75 27.42 11.84
N PHE A 30 -2.71 26.58 11.76
CA PHE A 30 -2.33 25.69 12.86
C PHE A 30 -1.92 26.47 14.11
N ALA A 31 -1.07 27.49 13.96
CA ALA A 31 -0.62 28.33 15.07
C ALA A 31 -1.79 29.05 15.77
N GLU A 32 -2.72 29.62 15.01
CA GLU A 32 -3.89 30.32 15.55
C GLU A 32 -4.87 29.39 16.27
N GLN A 33 -4.94 28.12 15.87
CA GLN A 33 -5.78 27.10 16.52
C GLN A 33 -5.04 26.32 17.62
N GLY A 34 -3.78 26.67 17.92
CA GLY A 34 -2.97 26.02 18.97
C GLY A 34 -2.63 24.56 18.66
N LEU A 35 -2.56 24.20 17.37
CA LEU A 35 -2.25 22.85 16.92
C LEU A 35 -0.82 22.78 16.43
N ASP A 36 -0.08 21.77 16.88
CA ASP A 36 1.26 21.48 16.38
C ASP A 36 1.16 20.48 15.21
N PRO A 37 1.33 20.91 13.95
CA PRO A 37 1.27 20.01 12.79
C PRO A 37 2.39 18.96 12.85
N GLU A 38 3.48 19.25 13.54
CA GLU A 38 4.63 18.36 13.63
C GLU A 38 4.36 17.11 14.43
N TRP A 39 3.62 17.27 15.53
CA TRP A 39 3.12 16.17 16.31
C TRP A 39 2.30 15.18 15.46
N TYR A 40 1.46 15.68 14.55
CA TYR A 40 0.63 14.82 13.70
C TYR A 40 1.42 14.13 12.58
N ALA A 41 2.45 14.80 12.04
CA ALA A 41 3.21 14.33 10.89
C ALA A 41 4.37 13.38 11.26
N ARG A 42 5.04 13.61 12.40
CA ARG A 42 6.27 12.88 12.77
C ARG A 42 6.12 11.90 13.92
N ARG A 43 4.98 11.86 14.62
CA ARG A 43 4.85 10.88 15.69
C ARG A 43 4.80 9.46 15.14
N GLU A 44 5.41 8.56 15.89
CA GLU A 44 5.18 7.13 15.72
C GLU A 44 3.71 6.81 16.03
N ARG A 45 3.09 5.98 15.19
CA ARG A 45 1.74 5.46 15.40
C ARG A 45 1.84 4.02 15.84
N LYS A 46 1.12 3.67 16.91
CA LYS A 46 1.06 2.28 17.33
C LYS A 46 0.15 1.49 16.40
N ILE A 47 0.43 0.21 16.23
CA ILE A 47 -0.35 -0.70 15.37
C ILE A 47 -1.79 -0.85 15.85
N ASP A 48 -2.01 -0.79 17.16
CA ASP A 48 -3.32 -0.91 17.82
C ASP A 48 -4.09 0.41 17.89
N GLU A 49 -3.52 1.51 17.40
CA GLU A 49 -4.18 2.80 17.36
C GLU A 49 -5.33 2.80 16.34
N VAL A 50 -6.40 3.53 16.68
CA VAL A 50 -7.46 3.86 15.72
C VAL A 50 -6.99 5.01 14.83
N LEU A 51 -6.83 4.73 13.54
CA LEU A 51 -6.35 5.73 12.58
C LEU A 51 -7.51 6.59 12.07
N PRO A 52 -7.30 7.89 11.80
CA PRO A 52 -8.38 8.76 11.34
C PRO A 52 -8.97 8.32 9.99
N TRP A 53 -8.21 7.57 9.17
CA TRP A 53 -8.66 6.98 7.90
C TRP A 53 -9.14 5.53 8.02
N GLU A 54 -9.23 4.95 9.22
CA GLU A 54 -9.60 3.53 9.40
C GLU A 54 -11.04 3.20 8.96
N HIS A 55 -11.90 4.22 8.87
CA HIS A 55 -13.24 4.08 8.31
C HIS A 55 -13.25 3.91 6.78
N ILE A 56 -12.11 4.13 6.10
CA ILE A 56 -11.96 3.95 4.65
C ILE A 56 -11.62 2.49 4.39
N ASN A 57 -12.51 1.77 3.71
CA ASN A 57 -12.33 0.37 3.37
C ASN A 57 -11.97 0.19 1.89
N ALA A 58 -10.72 -0.19 1.61
CA ALA A 58 -10.23 -0.51 0.26
C ALA A 58 -10.40 -2.00 -0.13
N GLY A 59 -11.01 -2.81 0.73
CA GLY A 59 -11.13 -4.26 0.58
C GLY A 59 -9.91 -5.06 1.05
N ILE A 60 -8.92 -4.39 1.62
CA ILE A 60 -7.75 -5.03 2.26
C ILE A 60 -7.96 -5.03 3.77
N SER A 61 -7.65 -6.14 4.43
CA SER A 61 -7.82 -6.29 5.87
C SER A 61 -6.74 -5.54 6.65
N LYS A 62 -7.08 -5.06 7.86
CA LYS A 62 -6.14 -4.35 8.74
C LYS A 62 -4.99 -5.26 9.16
N GLU A 63 -5.27 -6.54 9.36
CA GLU A 63 -4.28 -7.56 9.73
C GLU A 63 -3.25 -7.75 8.61
N PHE A 64 -3.69 -7.78 7.35
CA PHE A 64 -2.79 -7.87 6.20
C PHE A 64 -1.90 -6.62 6.10
N LEU A 65 -2.48 -5.42 6.19
CA LEU A 65 -1.71 -4.16 6.16
C LEU A 65 -0.72 -4.07 7.33
N THR A 66 -1.11 -4.56 8.50
CA THR A 66 -0.23 -4.60 9.68
C THR A 66 0.97 -5.50 9.44
N LEU A 67 0.74 -6.71 8.91
CA LEU A 67 1.82 -7.65 8.60
C LEU A 67 2.76 -7.08 7.54
N ASP A 68 2.21 -6.50 6.47
CA ASP A 68 2.99 -5.89 5.39
C ASP A 68 3.81 -4.69 5.90
N TYR A 69 3.23 -3.85 6.76
CA TYR A 69 3.95 -2.79 7.46
C TYR A 69 5.12 -3.33 8.31
N MET A 70 4.90 -4.36 9.12
CA MET A 70 5.96 -4.99 9.91
C MET A 70 7.07 -5.60 9.05
N ASN A 71 6.73 -6.12 7.86
CA ASN A 71 7.71 -6.61 6.90
C ASN A 71 8.50 -5.45 6.28
N SER A 72 7.84 -4.34 5.94
CA SER A 72 8.49 -3.16 5.36
C SER A 72 9.54 -2.55 6.31
N LEU A 73 9.29 -2.57 7.63
CA LEU A 73 10.25 -2.14 8.64
C LEU A 73 11.50 -3.02 8.69
N LYS A 74 11.39 -4.27 8.22
CA LYS A 74 12.51 -5.22 8.09
C LYS A 74 13.14 -5.20 6.69
N GLY A 75 12.72 -4.28 5.82
CA GLY A 75 13.17 -4.22 4.43
C GLY A 75 12.67 -5.40 3.60
N ALA A 76 11.47 -5.93 3.91
CA ALA A 76 10.87 -7.05 3.21
C ALA A 76 9.42 -6.73 2.77
N VAL A 77 8.93 -7.48 1.80
CA VAL A 77 7.60 -7.40 1.20
C VAL A 77 7.04 -8.79 0.98
N VAL A 78 5.73 -8.86 0.78
CA VAL A 78 5.10 -10.07 0.28
C VAL A 78 5.38 -10.20 -1.23
N ASP A 79 5.50 -11.43 -1.71
CA ASP A 79 5.65 -11.77 -3.14
C ASP A 79 4.41 -11.31 -3.97
N ASP A 80 4.52 -11.28 -5.30
CA ASP A 80 3.50 -10.81 -6.23
C ASP A 80 2.19 -11.57 -6.09
N CYS A 81 1.19 -10.86 -5.55
CA CYS A 81 -0.13 -11.41 -5.27
C CYS A 81 -0.95 -11.81 -6.52
N ARG A 82 -0.46 -11.50 -7.73
CA ARG A 82 -1.07 -11.92 -9.00
C ARG A 82 -0.77 -13.37 -9.32
N GLU A 83 0.36 -13.88 -8.83
CA GLU A 83 0.80 -15.26 -9.01
C GLU A 83 0.26 -16.14 -7.86
N HIS A 84 0.29 -15.62 -6.62
CA HIS A 84 -0.15 -16.33 -5.40
C HIS A 84 -1.14 -15.50 -4.59
N CYS A 85 -2.20 -16.10 -4.03
CA CYS A 85 -3.13 -15.34 -3.18
C CYS A 85 -2.72 -15.36 -1.70
N PHE A 86 -2.35 -14.19 -1.17
CA PHE A 86 -2.02 -13.99 0.26
C PHE A 86 -3.23 -13.67 1.15
N SER A 87 -4.45 -13.84 0.63
CA SER A 87 -5.70 -13.62 1.38
C SER A 87 -5.81 -12.22 2.00
N CYS A 88 -5.40 -11.18 1.27
CA CYS A 88 -5.43 -9.78 1.72
C CYS A 88 -6.82 -9.22 2.03
N GLY A 89 -7.91 -9.91 1.63
CA GLY A 89 -9.30 -9.49 1.88
C GLY A 89 -10.12 -9.23 0.61
N ILE A 90 -9.48 -8.82 -0.49
CA ILE A 90 -10.16 -8.37 -1.72
C ILE A 90 -11.14 -9.42 -2.26
N LEU A 91 -10.69 -10.66 -2.40
CA LEU A 91 -11.52 -11.76 -2.92
C LEU A 91 -12.65 -12.18 -1.96
N GLY A 92 -12.52 -11.85 -0.68
CA GLY A 92 -13.57 -12.03 0.32
C GLY A 92 -14.64 -10.96 0.20
N LEU A 93 -14.23 -9.69 0.15
CA LEU A 93 -15.15 -8.55 0.07
C LEU A 93 -15.92 -8.54 -1.27
N PHE A 94 -15.21 -8.67 -2.39
CA PHE A 94 -15.78 -8.60 -3.73
C PHE A 94 -16.17 -9.97 -4.31
N LYS A 95 -16.51 -10.93 -3.44
CA LYS A 95 -16.79 -12.32 -3.83
C LYS A 95 -17.91 -12.44 -4.87
N HIS A 96 -18.92 -11.59 -4.80
CA HIS A 96 -20.05 -11.60 -5.73
C HIS A 96 -19.63 -11.10 -7.11
N ASP A 97 -18.96 -9.96 -7.18
CA ASP A 97 -18.49 -9.38 -8.44
C ASP A 97 -17.44 -10.27 -9.09
N ARG A 98 -16.50 -10.79 -8.29
CA ARG A 98 -15.45 -11.69 -8.77
C ARG A 98 -15.99 -12.93 -9.48
N ARG A 99 -17.15 -13.45 -9.05
CA ARG A 99 -17.77 -14.64 -9.69
C ARG A 99 -18.29 -14.35 -11.10
N ASN A 100 -18.61 -13.10 -11.39
CA ASN A 100 -19.18 -12.68 -12.67
C ASN A 100 -18.09 -12.27 -13.68
N VAL A 101 -16.82 -12.26 -13.26
CA VAL A 101 -15.69 -11.85 -14.09
C VAL A 101 -14.82 -13.07 -14.43
N PRO A 102 -14.41 -13.25 -15.70
CA PRO A 102 -13.50 -14.32 -16.09
C PRO A 102 -12.18 -14.31 -15.29
N ASP A 103 -11.59 -15.49 -15.12
CA ASP A 103 -10.25 -15.60 -14.55
C ASP A 103 -9.24 -14.79 -15.39
N GLY A 104 -8.33 -14.08 -14.73
CA GLY A 104 -7.33 -13.21 -15.38
C GLY A 104 -7.78 -11.75 -15.60
N ALA A 105 -9.07 -11.48 -15.78
CA ALA A 105 -9.57 -10.11 -15.93
C ALA A 105 -9.61 -9.31 -14.62
N TRP A 106 -9.69 -10.00 -13.47
CA TRP A 106 -9.70 -9.38 -12.14
C TRP A 106 -8.29 -9.02 -11.63
N GLY A 107 -7.22 -9.55 -12.22
CA GLY A 107 -5.84 -9.38 -11.76
C GLY A 107 -5.41 -10.29 -10.59
N CYS A 108 -6.32 -10.65 -9.67
CA CYS A 108 -6.04 -11.69 -8.67
C CYS A 108 -6.09 -13.10 -9.29
N PRO A 109 -5.30 -14.06 -8.76
CA PRO A 109 -5.32 -15.44 -9.22
C PRO A 109 -6.69 -16.10 -9.00
N ALA A 110 -7.00 -17.09 -9.83
CA ALA A 110 -8.25 -17.83 -9.75
C ALA A 110 -8.32 -18.67 -8.47
N LEU A 111 -9.35 -18.45 -7.64
CA LEU A 111 -9.60 -19.23 -6.43
C LEU A 111 -11.02 -19.78 -6.41
N GLY A 112 -11.19 -21.00 -5.91
CA GLY A 112 -12.50 -21.61 -5.75
C GLY A 112 -12.46 -23.13 -5.90
N ARG A 113 -13.64 -23.76 -5.85
CA ARG A 113 -13.77 -25.19 -6.13
C ARG A 113 -13.37 -25.48 -7.58
N GLY A 114 -12.55 -26.51 -7.78
CA GLY A 114 -12.07 -26.91 -9.12
C GLY A 114 -10.99 -26.02 -9.72
N LYS A 115 -10.45 -25.04 -8.98
CA LYS A 115 -9.31 -24.22 -9.40
C LYS A 115 -8.04 -24.67 -8.70
N GLN A 116 -6.94 -24.74 -9.43
CA GLN A 116 -5.63 -25.05 -8.86
C GLN A 116 -5.18 -23.87 -7.99
N ARG A 117 -4.98 -24.14 -6.70
CA ARG A 117 -4.36 -23.17 -5.80
C ARG A 117 -2.85 -23.32 -5.92
N GLN A 118 -2.17 -22.23 -6.26
CA GLN A 118 -0.72 -22.20 -6.16
C GLN A 118 -0.32 -22.25 -4.68
N PRO A 119 0.80 -22.91 -4.32
CA PRO A 119 1.34 -22.82 -2.98
C PRO A 119 1.64 -21.36 -2.66
N VAL A 120 1.47 -20.98 -1.40
CA VAL A 120 1.73 -19.62 -0.92
C VAL A 120 2.83 -19.73 0.11
N ASP A 121 3.94 -19.01 -0.09
CA ASP A 121 4.94 -18.79 0.94
C ASP A 121 4.72 -17.40 1.53
N ILE A 122 4.30 -17.34 2.80
CA ILE A 122 4.12 -16.07 3.51
C ILE A 122 5.44 -15.44 3.96
N THR A 123 6.56 -16.13 3.73
CA THR A 123 7.90 -15.63 4.04
C THR A 123 8.13 -14.35 3.26
N PRO A 124 8.36 -13.21 3.96
CA PRO A 124 8.62 -11.95 3.30
C PRO A 124 9.90 -12.04 2.46
N VAL A 125 9.82 -11.61 1.22
CA VAL A 125 10.95 -11.48 0.30
C VAL A 125 11.53 -10.07 0.44
N PRO A 126 12.80 -9.81 0.13
CA PRO A 126 13.38 -8.50 0.39
C PRO A 126 12.80 -7.44 -0.52
N LEU A 127 12.59 -6.26 0.03
CA LEU A 127 12.28 -5.05 -0.72
C LEU A 127 13.55 -4.68 -1.48
N TYR A 128 13.61 -5.08 -2.76
CA TYR A 128 14.63 -4.69 -3.75
C TYR A 128 16.03 -4.48 -3.15
N VAL A 129 16.80 -5.55 -2.98
CA VAL A 129 18.25 -5.41 -2.82
C VAL A 129 18.81 -5.29 -4.23
N ASN A 130 19.18 -4.07 -4.65
CA ASN A 130 20.09 -3.95 -5.78
C ASN A 130 21.44 -4.51 -5.32
N PRO A 131 21.91 -5.65 -5.87
CA PRO A 131 23.18 -6.24 -5.44
C PRO A 131 24.37 -5.32 -5.72
N ASP A 132 24.24 -4.35 -6.64
CA ASP A 132 25.27 -3.36 -6.92
C ASP A 132 25.31 -2.24 -5.86
N MET A 133 24.19 -1.96 -5.18
CA MET A 133 24.09 -0.87 -4.18
C MET A 133 24.18 -1.36 -2.72
N ALA A 134 23.85 -2.63 -2.45
CA ALA A 134 23.89 -3.22 -1.11
C ALA A 134 24.31 -4.70 -1.14
N PRO A 135 25.57 -5.00 -1.55
CA PRO A 135 26.07 -6.37 -1.73
C PRO A 135 26.10 -7.20 -0.43
N GLU A 136 26.16 -6.56 0.74
CA GLU A 136 26.12 -7.20 2.05
C GLU A 136 24.73 -7.74 2.45
N LEU A 137 23.67 -7.24 1.79
CA LEU A 137 22.29 -7.69 1.99
C LEU A 137 21.88 -8.79 1.00
N ALA A 138 22.57 -8.94 -0.13
CA ALA A 138 22.29 -9.96 -1.14
C ALA A 138 22.32 -11.43 -0.64
N PRO A 139 23.20 -11.85 0.30
CA PRO A 139 23.27 -13.23 0.78
C PRO A 139 22.21 -13.59 1.83
N GLN A 140 21.54 -12.60 2.42
CA GLN A 140 20.67 -12.80 3.58
C GLN A 140 19.25 -13.24 3.20
N TYR A 141 18.96 -13.31 1.90
CA TYR A 141 17.59 -13.45 1.44
C TYR A 141 17.44 -14.38 0.25
N GLY A 142 16.25 -14.98 0.13
CA GLY A 142 15.89 -15.94 -0.92
C GLY A 142 16.01 -15.36 -2.34
N PRO A 143 15.88 -16.22 -3.37
CA PRO A 143 16.01 -15.81 -4.76
C PRO A 143 15.00 -14.71 -5.11
N ARG A 144 15.40 -13.84 -6.04
CA ARG A 144 14.56 -12.75 -6.57
C ARG A 144 13.20 -13.29 -7.00
N VAL A 145 12.13 -12.70 -6.46
CA VAL A 145 10.80 -12.80 -7.04
C VAL A 145 10.80 -12.07 -8.38
N PRO A 146 10.53 -12.75 -9.51
CA PRO A 146 10.30 -12.06 -10.76
C PRO A 146 9.00 -11.24 -10.64
N GLN A 147 9.11 -9.93 -10.45
CA GLN A 147 8.00 -9.04 -10.79
C GLN A 147 7.78 -9.19 -12.28
N ARG A 148 6.67 -9.83 -12.71
CA ARG A 148 6.34 -10.15 -14.11
C ARG A 148 7.27 -9.46 -15.12
N ALA A 149 8.30 -10.16 -15.58
CA ALA A 149 8.89 -9.83 -16.87
C ALA A 149 7.72 -9.88 -17.86
N GLY A 150 7.47 -8.78 -18.58
CA GLY A 150 6.23 -8.56 -19.30
C GLY A 150 5.76 -9.79 -20.06
N LEU A 151 4.46 -10.06 -19.99
CA LEU A 151 3.75 -10.83 -21.02
C LEU A 151 3.72 -9.99 -22.31
N HIS A 152 4.90 -9.70 -22.88
CA HIS A 152 5.05 -9.48 -24.30
C HIS A 152 5.49 -10.82 -24.87
N GLU A 153 4.52 -11.59 -25.36
CA GLU A 153 4.81 -12.64 -26.33
C GLU A 153 5.67 -12.04 -27.45
N PRO A 154 6.81 -12.64 -27.81
CA PRO A 154 7.43 -12.30 -29.08
C PRO A 154 6.42 -12.69 -30.16
N ALA A 155 5.98 -11.70 -30.94
CA ALA A 155 5.19 -11.95 -32.14
C ALA A 155 5.92 -13.01 -32.97
N ARG A 156 5.26 -14.15 -33.20
CA ARG A 156 5.75 -15.17 -34.12
C ARG A 156 5.90 -14.53 -35.50
N SER A 157 7.12 -14.53 -36.02
CA SER A 157 7.43 -14.38 -37.45
C SER A 157 7.97 -15.71 -37.97
#